data_AF-A0A2E5M7S4-F1
#
_entry.id   AF-A0A2E5M7S4-F1
#
_cell.length_a   1.000
_cell.length_b   1.000
_cell.length_c   1.000
_cell.angle_alpha   90.00
_cell.angle_beta   90.00
_cell.angle_gamma   90.00
#
_symmetry.space_group_name_H-M   'P 1'
#
loop_
_entity.id
_entity.type
_entity.pdbx_description
1 polymer ?
#
loop_
_entity_poly.entity_id
_entity_poly.type
_entity_poly.pdbx_seq_one_letter_code
_entity_poly.pdbx_strand_id
1 'polypeptide(L)'
;MCRVGIPCPDPEAAPPQPAESVAQDTAEPPAAPAADAEPSVPAPAARAPVASAAPAGRTGEQVYNQFCFACHNLGVAGAPLLKDSAQWEPRIAKGLDVLMANSINGFNNNLMPPKGSCINCSDEELRAAVEYMLP
;
A
#
# COMPACT_ATOMS: atom_id res chain seq x y z
N MET A 1 27.88 -17.53 19.03
CA MET A 1 29.23 -18.13 19.00
C MET A 1 29.23 -19.35 19.93
N CYS A 2 29.28 -20.57 19.38
CA CYS A 2 29.35 -21.80 20.16
C CYS A 2 30.71 -21.88 20.88
N ARG A 3 30.72 -22.19 22.19
CA ARG A 3 31.97 -22.43 22.93
C ARG A 3 32.64 -23.70 22.41
N VAL A 4 33.95 -23.61 22.16
CA VAL A 4 34.82 -24.74 21.79
C VAL A 4 34.71 -25.84 22.85
N GLY A 5 34.40 -27.07 22.43
CA GLY A 5 34.48 -28.27 23.28
C GLY A 5 33.16 -28.83 23.82
N ILE A 6 32.00 -28.27 23.48
CA ILE A 6 30.69 -28.83 23.82
C ILE A 6 29.94 -29.13 22.52
N PRO A 7 29.44 -30.36 22.30
CA PRO A 7 28.64 -30.70 21.13
C PRO A 7 27.39 -29.80 21.04
N CYS A 8 27.17 -29.21 19.87
CA CYS A 8 25.97 -28.45 19.56
C CYS A 8 24.80 -29.44 19.34
N PRO A 9 23.67 -29.31 20.05
CA PRO A 9 22.42 -29.86 19.54
C PRO A 9 21.86 -28.92 18.46
N ASP A 10 21.62 -29.49 17.29
CA ASP A 10 20.85 -28.94 16.17
C ASP A 10 19.67 -29.92 15.92
N PRO A 11 18.69 -29.61 15.06
CA PRO A 11 17.50 -28.80 15.25
C PRO A 11 16.22 -29.65 15.16
N GLU A 12 15.22 -29.48 16.03
CA GLU A 12 13.84 -29.87 15.69
C GLU A 12 12.89 -29.41 16.81
N ALA A 13 12.01 -28.44 16.52
CA ALA A 13 10.75 -28.31 17.24
C ALA A 13 9.75 -27.63 16.31
N ALA A 14 9.06 -28.49 15.55
CA ALA A 14 7.89 -28.21 14.76
C ALA A 14 6.71 -27.66 15.63
N PRO A 15 5.68 -27.09 14.99
CA PRO A 15 4.76 -26.10 15.59
C PRO A 15 3.58 -26.74 16.32
N PRO A 16 2.84 -25.99 17.15
CA PRO A 16 1.46 -26.33 17.46
C PRO A 16 0.50 -25.73 16.42
N GLN A 17 -0.28 -26.60 15.75
CA GLN A 17 -1.58 -26.26 15.17
C GLN A 17 -2.70 -26.56 16.20
N PRO A 18 -3.99 -26.47 15.83
CA PRO A 18 -4.90 -25.34 16.05
C PRO A 18 -5.99 -25.66 17.08
N ALA A 19 -6.78 -24.67 17.48
CA ALA A 19 -8.08 -24.92 18.12
C ALA A 19 -9.11 -23.87 17.68
N GLU A 20 -10.24 -24.38 17.22
CA GLU A 20 -11.37 -23.70 16.60
C GLU A 20 -12.31 -23.04 17.63
N SER A 21 -12.96 -21.96 17.18
CA SER A 21 -14.38 -21.58 17.34
C SER A 21 -15.05 -21.51 18.72
N VAL A 22 -15.58 -20.33 19.06
CA VAL A 22 -16.94 -20.17 19.62
C VAL A 22 -17.61 -18.87 19.13
N ALA A 23 -18.76 -19.04 18.47
CA ALA A 23 -19.99 -18.23 18.33
C ALA A 23 -19.88 -16.67 18.23
N GLN A 24 -20.30 -16.02 17.14
CA GLN A 24 -21.69 -15.76 16.70
C GLN A 24 -22.58 -15.11 17.78
N ASP A 25 -22.74 -13.78 17.70
CA ASP A 25 -23.82 -13.03 18.32
C ASP A 25 -24.45 -12.04 17.31
N THR A 26 -25.61 -12.45 16.84
CA THR A 26 -26.88 -11.73 16.66
C THR A 26 -26.98 -10.43 15.84
N ALA A 27 -27.96 -10.48 14.93
CA ALA A 27 -28.35 -9.51 13.92
C ALA A 27 -29.14 -8.28 14.44
N GLU A 28 -28.81 -7.12 13.85
CA GLU A 28 -29.62 -6.05 13.20
C GLU A 28 -31.02 -5.56 13.72
N PRO A 29 -31.52 -4.37 13.28
CA PRO A 29 -31.88 -3.22 14.12
C PRO A 29 -33.40 -3.02 14.22
N PRO A 30 -33.92 -1.86 14.68
CA PRO A 30 -34.40 -0.91 13.67
C PRO A 30 -34.44 0.60 14.03
N ALA A 31 -34.52 1.39 12.94
CA ALA A 31 -35.38 2.57 12.71
C ALA A 31 -35.13 3.93 13.39
N ALA A 32 -34.95 4.93 12.51
CA ALA A 32 -35.24 6.35 12.73
C ALA A 32 -36.76 6.63 12.80
N PRO A 33 -37.15 7.86 13.21
CA PRO A 33 -37.81 8.72 12.22
C PRO A 33 -37.46 10.24 12.26
N ALA A 34 -37.81 10.87 11.14
CA ALA A 34 -37.93 12.29 10.72
C ALA A 34 -38.60 13.26 11.72
N ALA A 35 -38.69 14.59 11.59
CA ALA A 35 -38.12 15.73 10.84
C ALA A 35 -38.83 17.01 11.38
N ASP A 36 -38.19 18.20 11.38
CA ASP A 36 -38.74 19.60 11.25
C ASP A 36 -37.67 20.61 11.78
N ALA A 37 -37.46 21.85 11.36
CA ALA A 37 -37.54 22.59 10.10
C ALA A 37 -36.67 23.88 10.29
N GLU A 38 -35.89 24.21 9.25
CA GLU A 38 -35.22 25.45 8.75
C GLU A 38 -35.49 26.86 9.37
N PRO A 39 -34.75 27.97 8.99
CA PRO A 39 -33.88 28.16 7.81
C PRO A 39 -32.55 28.96 8.01
N SER A 40 -31.60 28.86 7.07
CA SER A 40 -30.84 30.05 6.60
C SER A 40 -30.00 29.79 5.32
N VAL A 41 -30.46 30.39 4.22
CA VAL A 41 -29.77 30.97 3.04
C VAL A 41 -28.73 30.16 2.20
N PRO A 42 -28.80 30.21 0.84
CA PRO A 42 -27.97 29.39 -0.05
C PRO A 42 -26.65 30.08 -0.46
N ALA A 43 -25.57 29.30 -0.55
CA ALA A 43 -24.31 29.65 -1.21
C ALA A 43 -23.73 28.40 -1.92
N PRO A 44 -23.00 28.56 -3.05
CA PRO A 44 -23.07 27.65 -4.19
C PRO A 44 -22.42 26.28 -3.93
N ALA A 45 -22.96 25.28 -4.62
CA ALA A 45 -22.57 23.88 -4.61
C ALA A 45 -21.05 23.69 -4.51
N ALA A 46 -20.61 23.30 -3.31
CA ALA A 46 -19.34 22.63 -3.13
C ALA A 46 -19.38 21.37 -3.99
N ARG A 47 -18.50 21.30 -4.99
CA ARG A 47 -18.25 20.06 -5.73
C ARG A 47 -17.92 18.99 -4.70
N ALA A 48 -18.81 18.01 -4.56
CA ALA A 48 -18.50 16.79 -3.85
C ALA A 48 -17.19 16.23 -4.40
N PRO A 49 -16.28 15.70 -3.56
CA PRO A 49 -15.11 15.02 -4.08
C PRO A 49 -15.62 13.91 -4.99
N VAL A 50 -15.16 13.92 -6.24
CA VAL A 50 -15.33 12.77 -7.12
C VAL A 50 -14.60 11.61 -6.44
N ALA A 51 -15.36 10.74 -5.79
CA ALA A 51 -14.84 9.45 -5.37
C ALA A 51 -14.43 8.74 -6.67
N SER A 52 -13.13 8.78 -6.97
CA SER A 52 -12.56 8.00 -8.06
C SER A 52 -12.92 6.56 -7.77
N ALA A 53 -13.77 5.97 -8.61
CA ALA A 53 -14.16 4.58 -8.48
C ALA A 53 -12.88 3.77 -8.42
N ALA A 54 -12.63 3.10 -7.28
CA ALA A 54 -11.48 2.24 -7.13
C ALA A 54 -11.49 1.23 -8.30
N PRO A 55 -10.37 1.03 -9.00
CA PRO A 55 -10.33 0.05 -10.08
C PRO A 55 -10.71 -1.32 -9.51
N ALA A 56 -11.25 -2.21 -10.34
CA ALA A 56 -11.57 -3.59 -9.99
C ALA A 56 -10.30 -4.46 -9.75
N GLY A 57 -9.26 -3.88 -9.17
CA GLY A 57 -7.95 -4.45 -8.90
C GLY A 57 -7.44 -4.07 -7.51
N ARG A 58 -6.20 -4.44 -7.20
CA ARG A 58 -5.58 -4.14 -5.90
C ARG A 58 -5.44 -2.63 -5.70
N THR A 59 -5.57 -2.18 -4.46
CA THR A 59 -5.29 -0.79 -4.11
C THR A 59 -3.79 -0.51 -4.21
N GLY A 60 -3.42 0.77 -4.34
CA GLY A 60 -2.01 1.19 -4.36
C GLY A 60 -1.24 0.75 -3.11
N GLU A 61 -1.87 0.82 -1.94
CA GLU A 61 -1.31 0.32 -0.69
C GLU A 61 -1.09 -1.20 -0.71
N GLN A 62 -2.04 -1.97 -1.24
CA GLN A 62 -1.91 -3.43 -1.34
C GLN A 62 -0.74 -3.81 -2.27
N VAL A 63 -0.60 -3.14 -3.42
CA VAL A 63 0.52 -3.37 -4.34
C VAL A 63 1.83 -2.95 -3.71
N TYR A 64 1.88 -1.79 -3.04
CA TYR A 64 3.06 -1.32 -2.34
C TYR A 64 3.53 -2.35 -1.30
N ASN A 65 2.62 -2.79 -0.42
CA ASN A 65 2.94 -3.72 0.66
C ASN A 65 3.43 -5.07 0.13
N GLN A 66 2.90 -5.55 -1.00
CA GLN A 66 3.31 -6.83 -1.57
C GLN A 66 4.63 -6.78 -2.35
N PHE A 67 4.89 -5.70 -3.10
CA PHE A 67 5.98 -5.68 -4.10
C PHE A 67 7.01 -4.58 -3.87
N CYS A 68 6.60 -3.40 -3.44
CA CYS A 68 7.45 -2.22 -3.38
C CYS A 68 8.13 -2.05 -2.01
N PHE A 69 7.46 -2.51 -0.95
CA PHE A 69 7.84 -2.33 0.46
C PHE A 69 9.26 -2.79 0.75
N ALA A 70 9.68 -3.93 0.19
CA ALA A 70 10.98 -4.54 0.47
C ALA A 70 12.16 -3.58 0.21
N CYS A 71 12.03 -2.69 -0.78
CA CYS A 71 13.07 -1.71 -1.10
C CYS A 71 12.73 -0.31 -0.58
N HIS A 72 11.48 0.12 -0.70
CA HIS A 72 11.07 1.50 -0.44
C HIS A 72 10.74 1.79 1.04
N ASN A 73 10.65 0.78 1.90
CA ASN A 73 10.47 1.01 3.33
C ASN A 73 11.78 1.36 4.04
N LEU A 74 12.90 0.77 3.59
CA LEU A 74 14.23 0.94 4.21
C LEU A 74 15.22 1.71 3.31
N GLY A 75 14.82 2.06 2.10
CA GLY A 75 15.66 2.78 1.15
C GLY A 75 16.80 1.92 0.59
N VAL A 76 16.53 0.64 0.37
CA VAL A 76 17.51 -0.34 -0.13
C VAL A 76 18.11 0.17 -1.43
N ALA A 77 19.43 0.12 -1.54
CA ALA A 77 20.19 0.61 -2.70
C ALA A 77 19.88 2.08 -3.10
N GLY A 78 19.45 2.91 -2.13
CA GLY A 78 19.10 4.31 -2.37
C GLY A 78 17.68 4.51 -2.94
N ALA A 79 16.80 3.52 -2.79
CA ALA A 79 15.38 3.66 -3.12
C ALA A 79 14.75 4.79 -2.29
N PRO A 80 13.86 5.62 -2.89
CA PRO A 80 13.16 6.66 -2.15
C PRO A 80 12.24 6.07 -1.08
N LEU A 81 12.29 6.61 0.14
CA LEU A 81 11.45 6.15 1.25
C LEU A 81 9.98 6.51 1.04
N LEU A 82 9.07 5.65 1.53
CA LEU A 82 7.62 5.90 1.52
C LEU A 82 7.31 7.27 2.16
N LYS A 83 6.62 8.14 1.41
CA LYS A 83 6.14 9.46 1.87
C LYS A 83 7.24 10.41 2.38
N ASP A 84 8.50 10.18 2.03
CA ASP A 84 9.59 11.11 2.34
C ASP A 84 9.61 12.27 1.33
N SER A 85 9.05 13.42 1.73
CA SER A 85 8.95 14.58 0.87
C SER A 85 10.28 15.07 0.31
N ALA A 86 11.36 15.02 1.10
CA ALA A 86 12.68 15.49 0.69
C ALA A 86 13.27 14.60 -0.43
N GLN A 87 12.98 13.30 -0.38
CA GLN A 87 13.38 12.37 -1.43
C GLN A 87 12.46 12.46 -2.66
N TRP A 88 11.16 12.69 -2.48
CA TRP A 88 10.19 12.70 -3.58
C TRP A 88 10.11 14.01 -4.36
N GLU A 89 10.33 15.17 -3.75
CA GLU A 89 10.27 16.46 -4.46
C GLU A 89 11.06 16.51 -5.79
N PRO A 90 12.38 16.20 -5.83
CA PRO A 90 13.15 16.25 -7.07
C PRO A 90 12.74 15.18 -8.09
N ARG A 91 11.97 14.17 -7.66
CA ARG A 91 11.45 13.09 -8.51
C ARG A 91 10.11 13.49 -9.11
N ILE A 92 9.20 14.03 -8.29
CA ILE A 92 7.91 14.57 -8.71
C ILE A 92 8.10 15.75 -9.68
N ALA A 93 9.14 16.56 -9.51
CA ALA A 93 9.48 17.64 -10.43
C ALA A 93 9.75 17.17 -11.87
N LYS A 94 10.06 15.88 -12.08
CA LYS A 94 10.22 15.28 -13.43
C LYS A 94 8.89 14.88 -14.06
N GLY A 95 7.81 14.87 -13.29
CA GLY A 95 6.47 14.48 -13.71
C GLY A 95 6.14 13.01 -13.41
N LEU A 96 4.86 12.75 -13.15
CA LEU A 96 4.34 11.41 -12.83
C LEU A 96 4.55 10.41 -13.98
N ASP A 97 4.48 10.87 -15.24
CA ASP A 97 4.68 10.01 -16.41
C ASP A 97 6.10 9.44 -16.47
N VAL A 98 7.11 10.23 -16.08
CA VAL A 98 8.51 9.77 -16.01
C VAL A 98 8.67 8.76 -14.87
N LEU A 99 8.01 8.99 -13.73
CA LEU A 99 8.01 8.03 -12.63
C LEU A 99 7.37 6.70 -13.05
N MET A 100 6.22 6.76 -13.73
CA MET A 100 5.56 5.58 -14.25
C MET A 100 6.38 4.83 -15.29
N ALA A 101 7.00 5.55 -16.24
CA ALA A 101 7.87 4.94 -17.23
C ALA A 101 9.07 4.21 -16.58
N ASN A 102 9.68 4.82 -15.56
CA ASN A 102 10.75 4.19 -14.78
C ASN A 102 10.24 2.99 -13.98
N SER A 103 9.04 3.07 -13.40
CA SER A 103 8.42 1.96 -12.68
C SER A 103 8.10 0.77 -13.58
N ILE A 104 7.64 1.01 -14.81
CA ILE A 104 7.28 -0.03 -15.77
C ILE A 104 8.54 -0.67 -16.37
N ASN A 105 9.48 0.16 -16.85
CA ASN A 105 10.66 -0.33 -17.58
C ASN A 105 11.81 -0.78 -16.66
N GLY A 106 11.75 -0.42 -15.37
CA GLY A 106 12.87 -0.55 -14.45
C GLY A 106 13.79 0.67 -14.51
N PHE A 107 14.56 0.89 -13.44
CA PHE A 107 15.38 2.08 -13.27
C PHE A 107 16.71 1.79 -12.56
N ASN A 108 17.72 2.62 -12.82
CA ASN A 108 19.08 2.54 -12.27
C ASN A 108 19.68 1.12 -12.41
N ASN A 109 19.94 0.65 -13.63
CA ASN A 109 20.61 -0.63 -13.87
C ASN A 109 19.97 -1.83 -13.12
N ASN A 110 18.63 -1.94 -13.19
CA ASN A 110 17.82 -2.96 -12.51
C ASN A 110 17.86 -2.93 -10.97
N LEU A 111 18.34 -1.86 -10.33
CA LEU A 111 18.16 -1.65 -8.89
C LEU A 111 16.68 -1.54 -8.54
N MET A 112 15.91 -0.89 -9.42
CA MET A 112 14.46 -1.02 -9.46
C MET A 112 14.09 -1.95 -10.63
N PRO A 113 13.60 -3.16 -10.36
CA PRO A 113 13.23 -4.10 -11.41
C PRO A 113 11.99 -3.60 -12.19
N PRO A 114 11.80 -4.05 -13.45
CA PRO A 114 10.61 -3.75 -14.22
C PRO A 114 9.32 -4.06 -13.45
N LYS A 115 8.35 -3.15 -13.52
CA LYS A 115 7.07 -3.19 -12.80
C LYS A 115 7.21 -3.33 -11.27
N GLY A 116 8.36 -2.95 -10.69
CA GLY A 116 8.63 -3.13 -9.26
C GLY A 116 8.48 -4.59 -8.80
N SER A 117 8.84 -5.55 -9.66
CA SER A 117 8.63 -7.00 -9.48
C SER A 117 7.17 -7.48 -9.55
N CYS A 118 6.20 -6.58 -9.78
CA CYS A 118 4.80 -6.96 -9.97
C CYS A 118 4.50 -7.25 -11.45
N ILE A 119 4.89 -8.44 -11.92
CA ILE A 119 4.69 -8.86 -13.32
C ILE A 119 3.20 -8.85 -13.70
N ASN A 120 2.32 -9.21 -12.76
CA ASN A 120 0.89 -9.30 -12.96
C ASN A 120 0.10 -8.02 -12.62
N CYS A 121 0.76 -6.92 -12.26
CA CYS A 121 0.05 -5.66 -12.02
C CYS A 121 -0.41 -5.05 -13.35
N SER A 122 -1.62 -4.52 -13.38
CA SER A 122 -2.04 -3.57 -14.42
C SER A 122 -1.28 -2.24 -14.26
N ASP A 123 -1.29 -1.42 -15.32
CA ASP A 123 -0.66 -0.09 -15.26
C ASP A 123 -1.43 0.83 -14.30
N GLU A 124 -2.73 0.62 -14.12
CA GLU A 124 -3.56 1.30 -13.11
C GLU A 124 -3.15 0.92 -11.68
N GLU A 125 -2.93 -0.36 -11.41
CA GLU A 125 -2.44 -0.86 -10.11
C GLU A 125 -1.04 -0.31 -9.80
N LEU A 126 -0.14 -0.27 -10.79
CA LEU A 126 1.18 0.33 -10.63
C LEU A 126 1.09 1.84 -10.39
N ARG A 127 0.22 2.55 -11.11
CA ARG A 127 0.00 3.98 -10.91
C ARG A 127 -0.48 4.26 -9.49
N ALA A 128 -1.49 3.52 -9.03
CA ALA A 128 -1.99 3.66 -7.67
C ALA A 128 -0.90 3.40 -6.62
N ALA A 129 0.00 2.43 -6.86
CA ALA A 129 1.12 2.14 -5.97
C ALA A 129 2.16 3.28 -5.94
N VAL A 130 2.51 3.82 -7.11
CA VAL A 130 3.41 4.98 -7.22
C VAL A 130 2.81 6.18 -6.50
N GLU A 131 1.52 6.48 -6.72
CA GLU A 131 0.81 7.57 -6.04
C GLU A 131 0.77 7.38 -4.52
N TYR A 132 0.56 6.14 -4.04
CA TYR A 132 0.59 5.82 -2.60
C TYR A 132 1.97 6.12 -1.96
N MET A 133 3.05 6.04 -2.75
CA MET A 133 4.40 6.29 -2.27
C MET A 133 4.78 7.77 -2.17
N LEU A 134 4.09 8.62 -2.93
CA LEU A 134 4.30 10.07 -2.90
C LEU A 134 3.82 10.65 -1.55
N PRO A 135 4.44 11.75 -1.07
CA PRO A 135 4.07 12.44 0.16
C PRO A 135 2.68 13.08 0.11
#